data_AF-A0A969C932-F1
#
_entry.id   AF-A0A969C932-F1
#
_cell.length_a   1.000
_cell.length_b   1.000
_cell.length_c   1.000
_cell.angle_alpha   90.00
_cell.angle_beta   90.00
_cell.angle_gamma   90.00
#
_symmetry.space_group_name_H-M   'P 1'
#
loop_
_entity.id
_entity.type
_entity.pdbx_description
1 polymer ?
#
loop_
_entity_poly.entity_id
_entity_poly.type
_entity_poly.pdbx_seq_one_letter_code
_entity_poly.pdbx_strand_id
1 'polypeptide(L)'
;LGRSQSLLGRFLFDTGASTTLLSAPLRQRLGLVGTPVAPDGLAYAVAGKQCPTLTATRLTLPLLKIQDVTIRQLQALQFDQTLIPEGADGVLGMDVLAQFQVTVDPQQRRLSLGPPQPLSPAQRLQAIPLEVRSGVRLAQLWINAQGPFTVLVDTGADGTFISGAVAKKLGLGGPSELGGANRKPIQMLGFCGLEDAEQTHLNHVSLQSPLQNPPPNYRQTSLDAVITDSSILRTLGIDGVLGQNFLNQYRQTWHLSKDKISKDETQDKNWLVLELTQPR
;
A
#
# COMPACT_ATOMS: atom_id res chain seq x y z
N LEU A 1 26.74 29.60 15.30
CA LEU A 1 25.48 28.87 15.60
C LEU A 1 24.66 28.82 14.32
N GLY A 2 24.82 27.75 13.54
CA GLY A 2 24.18 27.61 12.22
C GLY A 2 22.67 27.47 12.38
N ARG A 3 21.89 28.28 11.66
CA ARG A 3 20.43 28.10 11.54
C ARG A 3 20.17 26.68 11.06
N SER A 4 19.42 25.89 11.82
CA SER A 4 18.87 24.63 11.33
C SER A 4 17.99 24.95 10.12
N GLN A 5 18.48 24.66 8.91
CA GLN A 5 17.70 24.80 7.70
C GLN A 5 16.65 23.70 7.67
N SER A 6 15.38 24.09 7.68
CA SER A 6 14.28 23.16 7.40
C SER A 6 14.18 22.98 5.89
N LEU A 7 14.18 21.73 5.42
CA LEU A 7 13.91 21.41 4.03
C LEU A 7 12.47 20.91 3.90
N LEU A 8 11.72 21.51 2.98
CA LEU A 8 10.44 20.98 2.55
C LEU A 8 10.68 19.80 1.60
N GLY A 9 9.93 18.71 1.81
CA GLY A 9 9.94 17.55 0.93
C GLY A 9 8.52 17.08 0.63
N ARG A 10 8.32 16.51 -0.56
CA ARG A 10 7.07 15.91 -1.00
C ARG A 10 7.17 14.39 -0.87
N PHE A 11 6.26 13.77 -0.14
CA PHE A 11 6.30 12.32 0.09
C PHE A 11 5.05 11.66 -0.47
N LEU A 12 5.21 10.49 -1.07
CA LEU A 12 4.09 9.60 -1.36
C LEU A 12 3.53 9.06 -0.05
N PHE A 13 2.21 9.05 0.07
CA PHE A 13 1.50 8.43 1.19
C PHE A 13 1.23 6.96 0.86
N ASP A 14 1.96 6.05 1.50
CA ASP A 14 2.05 4.67 1.02
C ASP A 14 1.83 3.68 2.18
N THR A 15 0.67 3.04 2.16
CA THR A 15 0.29 1.97 3.09
C THR A 15 0.85 0.58 2.67
N GLY A 16 1.33 0.46 1.43
CA GLY A 16 2.09 -0.67 0.91
C GLY A 16 3.58 -0.67 1.31
N ALA A 17 4.12 0.48 1.73
CA ALA A 17 5.47 0.60 2.24
C ALA A 17 5.54 0.31 3.75
N SER A 18 6.27 -0.72 4.16
CA SER A 18 6.51 -1.01 5.59
C SER A 18 7.44 0.00 6.26
N THR A 19 8.34 0.62 5.49
CA THR A 19 9.39 1.54 5.95
C THR A 19 9.40 2.80 5.10
N THR A 20 9.67 3.95 5.71
CA THR A 20 9.83 5.23 5.03
C THR A 20 11.06 5.20 4.12
N LEU A 21 10.92 5.69 2.89
CA LEU A 21 11.98 5.78 1.89
C LEU A 21 12.39 7.22 1.59
N LEU A 22 13.67 7.46 1.37
CA LEU A 22 14.21 8.74 0.89
C LEU A 22 14.82 8.57 -0.50
N SER A 23 14.64 9.59 -1.33
CA SER A 23 15.35 9.72 -2.58
C SER A 23 16.83 10.05 -2.35
N ALA A 24 17.70 9.60 -3.25
CA ALA A 24 19.11 9.96 -3.22
C ALA A 24 19.34 11.50 -3.26
N PRO A 25 18.61 12.29 -4.08
CA PRO A 25 18.70 13.76 -4.03
C PRO A 25 18.36 14.35 -2.66
N LEU A 26 17.30 13.86 -1.99
CA LEU A 26 16.94 14.37 -0.66
C LEU A 26 18.00 14.01 0.39
N ARG A 27 18.51 12.77 0.37
CA ARG A 27 19.62 12.33 1.23
C ARG A 27 20.83 13.26 1.08
N GLN A 28 21.21 13.58 -0.16
CA GLN A 28 22.34 14.47 -0.44
C GLN A 28 22.10 15.89 0.07
N ARG A 29 20.91 16.47 -0.17
CA ARG A 29 20.55 17.82 0.29
C ARG A 29 20.54 17.93 1.82
N LEU A 30 20.15 16.87 2.52
CA LEU A 30 20.18 16.80 3.98
C LEU A 30 21.57 16.46 4.54
N GLY A 31 22.55 16.11 3.69
CA GLY A 31 23.88 15.68 4.11
C GLY A 31 23.86 14.42 4.97
N LEU A 32 22.89 13.52 4.77
CA LEU A 32 22.74 12.32 5.60
C LEU A 32 23.77 11.25 5.23
N VAL A 33 24.50 10.83 6.24
CA VAL A 33 25.36 9.64 6.19
C VAL A 33 24.59 8.49 6.82
N GLY A 34 24.64 7.33 6.18
CA GLY A 34 23.96 6.12 6.64
C GLY A 34 24.86 4.91 6.65
N THR A 35 24.29 3.78 7.05
CA THR A 35 24.98 2.49 7.09
C THR A 35 24.41 1.57 6.03
N PRO A 36 25.24 0.84 5.25
CA PRO A 36 24.75 -0.17 4.33
C PRO A 36 23.86 -1.22 5.04
N VAL A 37 22.81 -1.65 4.36
CA VAL A 37 21.95 -2.75 4.79
C VAL A 37 22.39 -4.02 4.05
N ALA A 38 22.43 -5.15 4.77
CA ALA A 38 22.70 -6.43 4.15
C ALA A 38 21.69 -6.71 3.01
N PRO A 39 22.10 -7.34 1.91
CA PRO A 39 21.24 -7.56 0.75
C PRO A 39 20.08 -8.52 1.01
N ASP A 40 20.15 -9.31 2.09
CA ASP A 40 19.14 -10.29 2.46
C ASP A 40 17.76 -9.65 2.62
N GLY A 41 16.82 -10.10 1.78
CA GLY A 41 15.43 -9.62 1.80
C GLY A 41 15.17 -8.30 1.08
N LEU A 42 16.19 -7.58 0.58
CA LEU A 42 15.98 -6.31 -0.13
C LEU A 42 15.30 -6.51 -1.48
N ALA A 43 15.68 -7.55 -2.23
CA ALA A 43 15.16 -7.83 -3.58
C ALA A 43 13.62 -8.03 -3.64
N TYR A 44 12.97 -8.21 -2.48
CA TYR A 44 11.53 -8.40 -2.37
C TYR A 44 10.81 -7.16 -1.82
N ALA A 45 11.53 -6.08 -1.53
CA ALA A 45 10.98 -4.85 -0.96
C ALA A 45 10.29 -3.95 -1.99
N VAL A 46 10.47 -4.21 -3.29
CA VAL A 46 10.03 -3.34 -4.40
C VAL A 46 9.56 -4.18 -5.60
N ALA A 47 8.61 -3.66 -6.37
CA ALA A 47 8.12 -4.26 -7.62
C ALA A 47 9.03 -3.90 -8.80
N GLY A 48 9.14 -4.75 -9.82
CA GLY A 48 10.01 -4.55 -10.98
C GLY A 48 11.24 -5.47 -11.03
N LYS A 49 11.91 -5.53 -12.19
CA LYS A 49 13.01 -6.48 -12.46
C LYS A 49 14.35 -5.82 -12.87
N GLN A 50 14.46 -4.50 -12.84
CA GLN A 50 15.59 -3.74 -13.41
C GLN A 50 16.67 -3.34 -12.38
N CYS A 51 16.62 -3.86 -11.16
CA CYS A 51 17.66 -3.70 -10.12
C CYS A 51 18.17 -5.07 -9.67
N PRO A 52 19.07 -5.70 -10.45
CA PRO A 52 19.60 -7.02 -10.11
C PRO A 52 20.46 -7.00 -8.85
N THR A 53 21.00 -5.84 -8.47
CA THR A 53 21.83 -5.63 -7.29
C THR A 53 21.26 -4.51 -6.42
N LEU A 54 20.05 -4.73 -5.90
CA LEU A 54 19.40 -3.76 -5.05
C LEU A 54 20.17 -3.58 -3.73
N THR A 55 20.76 -2.41 -3.56
CA THR A 55 21.43 -1.96 -2.34
C THR A 55 20.56 -0.98 -1.59
N ALA A 56 20.64 -1.02 -0.26
CA ALA A 56 19.98 -0.05 0.59
C ALA A 56 20.95 0.54 1.61
N THR A 57 20.77 1.82 1.90
CA THR A 57 21.41 2.52 3.01
C THR A 57 20.36 2.84 4.06
N ARG A 58 20.62 2.47 5.31
CA ARG A 58 19.83 2.89 6.47
C ARG A 58 20.25 4.29 6.89
N LEU A 59 19.28 5.18 7.00
CA LEU A 59 19.45 6.58 7.35
C LEU A 59 18.70 6.87 8.65
N THR A 60 19.26 7.73 9.49
CA THR A 60 18.53 8.32 10.62
C THR A 60 18.13 9.74 10.28
N LEU A 61 16.83 10.00 10.18
CA LEU A 61 16.32 11.35 9.97
C LEU A 61 16.37 12.13 11.30
N PRO A 62 16.82 13.39 11.30
CA PRO A 62 16.88 14.19 12.51
C PRO A 62 15.47 14.45 13.08
N LEU A 63 14.71 15.31 12.39
CA LEU A 63 13.38 15.73 12.76
C LEU A 63 12.52 15.75 11.50
N LEU A 64 11.47 14.92 11.47
CA LEU A 64 10.42 15.01 10.47
C LEU A 64 9.25 15.77 11.11
N LYS A 65 8.85 16.88 10.48
CA LYS A 65 7.69 17.66 10.89
C LYS A 65 6.63 17.62 9.79
N ILE A 66 5.43 17.17 10.14
CA ILE A 66 4.26 17.15 9.27
C ILE A 66 3.20 18.00 9.96
N GLN A 67 3.09 19.27 9.58
CA GLN A 67 2.27 20.25 10.30
C GLN A 67 2.59 20.23 11.81
N ASP A 68 1.64 19.85 12.66
CA ASP A 68 1.81 19.78 14.12
C ASP A 68 2.40 18.46 14.61
N VAL A 69 2.49 17.46 13.74
CA VAL A 69 3.12 16.17 14.04
C VAL A 69 4.63 16.30 13.95
N THR A 70 5.32 15.80 14.98
CA THR A 70 6.79 15.79 15.05
C THR A 70 7.29 14.39 15.35
N ILE A 71 8.19 13.89 14.50
CA ILE A 71 8.80 12.56 14.61
C ILE A 71 10.31 12.74 14.70
N ARG A 72 10.95 12.08 15.67
CA ARG A 72 12.39 12.13 15.91
C ARG A 72 13.00 10.76 15.69
N GLN A 73 14.27 10.74 15.27
CA GLN A 73 15.04 9.49 15.15
C GLN A 73 14.38 8.46 14.22
N LEU A 74 13.67 8.92 13.19
CA LEU A 74 13.04 8.03 12.22
C LEU A 74 14.13 7.31 11.43
N GLN A 75 14.13 5.99 11.47
CA GLN A 75 14.96 5.17 10.61
C GLN A 75 14.28 5.04 9.27
N ALA A 76 14.96 5.44 8.21
CA ALA A 76 14.48 5.32 6.83
C ALA A 76 15.47 4.53 5.99
N LEU A 77 15.02 4.08 4.82
CA LEU A 77 15.88 3.46 3.81
C LEU A 77 16.03 4.38 2.61
N GLN A 78 17.18 4.28 1.95
CA GLN A 78 17.36 4.80 0.61
C GLN A 78 17.96 3.69 -0.25
N PHE A 79 17.33 3.44 -1.39
CA PHE A 79 17.81 2.48 -2.38
C PHE A 79 18.49 3.22 -3.52
N ASP A 80 19.59 2.68 -4.05
CA ASP A 80 20.42 3.38 -5.05
C ASP A 80 19.84 3.29 -6.46
N GLN A 81 19.11 2.21 -6.76
CA GLN A 81 18.64 1.85 -8.10
C GLN A 81 17.11 1.95 -8.26
N THR A 82 16.40 2.52 -7.29
CA THR A 82 14.93 2.61 -7.34
C THR A 82 14.42 3.90 -7.96
N LEU A 83 13.31 3.79 -8.66
CA LEU A 83 12.55 4.88 -9.22
C LEU A 83 11.50 5.35 -8.20
N ILE A 84 11.75 6.49 -7.59
CA ILE A 84 10.71 7.27 -6.91
C ILE A 84 10.12 8.22 -7.96
N PRO A 85 8.78 8.32 -8.10
CA PRO A 85 8.13 9.19 -9.08
C PRO A 85 8.65 10.62 -9.05
N GLU A 86 8.72 11.24 -10.22
CA GLU A 86 9.21 12.62 -10.35
C GLU A 86 8.39 13.58 -9.48
N GLY A 87 9.07 14.47 -8.77
CA GLY A 87 8.45 15.42 -7.86
C GLY A 87 8.10 14.86 -6.47
N ALA A 88 8.42 13.59 -6.19
CA ALA A 88 8.47 13.06 -4.83
C ALA A 88 9.92 12.94 -4.34
N ASP A 89 10.15 13.36 -3.11
CA ASP A 89 11.43 13.26 -2.39
C ASP A 89 11.54 11.96 -1.56
N GLY A 90 10.45 11.20 -1.45
CA GLY A 90 10.41 9.98 -0.67
C GLY A 90 9.03 9.33 -0.59
N VAL A 91 8.95 8.29 0.23
CA VAL A 91 7.74 7.52 0.54
C VAL A 91 7.55 7.52 2.05
N LEU A 92 6.37 7.89 2.53
CA LEU A 92 6.02 7.85 3.95
C LEU A 92 5.27 6.54 4.25
N GLY A 93 5.95 5.62 4.93
CA GLY A 93 5.48 4.26 5.15
C GLY A 93 4.86 4.00 6.53
N MET A 94 4.51 2.74 6.76
CA MET A 94 3.79 2.27 7.96
C MET A 94 4.57 2.44 9.28
N ASP A 95 5.89 2.58 9.24
CA ASP A 95 6.73 2.94 10.39
C ASP A 95 6.35 4.30 11.01
N VAL A 96 5.84 5.21 10.18
CA VAL A 96 5.23 6.47 10.57
C VAL A 96 3.71 6.35 10.67
N LEU A 97 3.04 5.85 9.63
CA LEU A 97 1.58 5.91 9.52
C LEU A 97 0.87 5.14 10.64
N ALA A 98 1.43 4.02 11.10
CA ALA A 98 0.84 3.20 12.15
C ALA A 98 0.80 3.86 13.54
N GLN A 99 1.38 5.05 13.68
CA GLN A 99 1.36 5.83 14.93
C GLN A 99 0.12 6.73 15.03
N PHE A 100 -0.67 6.84 13.97
CA PHE A 100 -1.79 7.77 13.86
C PHE A 100 -3.08 7.05 13.47
N GLN A 101 -4.21 7.67 13.80
CA GLN A 101 -5.39 7.49 12.98
C GLN A 101 -5.19 8.30 11.70
N VAL A 102 -5.29 7.65 10.55
CA VAL A 102 -5.10 8.30 9.27
C VAL A 102 -6.43 8.44 8.55
N THR A 103 -6.79 9.64 8.13
CA THR A 103 -7.95 9.89 7.27
C THR A 103 -7.49 10.34 5.89
N VAL A 104 -7.95 9.65 4.85
CA VAL A 104 -7.78 10.04 3.44
C VAL A 104 -9.15 10.40 2.87
N ASP A 105 -9.27 11.61 2.36
CA ASP A 105 -10.45 12.11 1.65
C ASP A 105 -10.04 12.44 0.21
N PRO A 106 -10.27 11.50 -0.74
CA PRO A 106 -9.87 11.69 -2.13
C PRO A 106 -10.59 12.86 -2.82
N GLN A 107 -11.85 13.12 -2.47
CA GLN A 107 -12.62 14.21 -3.07
C GLN A 107 -12.11 15.58 -2.65
N GLN A 108 -11.85 15.76 -1.35
CA GLN A 108 -11.32 17.01 -0.83
C GLN A 108 -9.79 17.10 -0.97
N ARG A 109 -9.15 16.05 -1.51
CA ARG A 109 -7.69 15.89 -1.59
C ARG A 109 -7.01 16.16 -0.25
N ARG A 110 -7.60 15.65 0.84
CA ARG A 110 -7.15 15.90 2.21
C ARG A 110 -6.64 14.61 2.84
N LEU A 111 -5.42 14.70 3.35
CA LEU A 111 -4.85 13.73 4.29
C LEU A 111 -4.84 14.35 5.69
N SER A 112 -5.22 13.58 6.70
CA SER A 112 -5.19 14.02 8.10
C SER A 112 -4.59 12.94 9.00
N LEU A 113 -3.69 13.36 9.88
CA LEU A 113 -3.07 12.51 10.89
C LEU A 113 -3.58 12.96 12.25
N GLY A 114 -4.33 12.09 12.92
CA GLY A 114 -4.85 12.33 14.26
C GLY A 114 -4.26 11.35 15.27
N PRO A 115 -4.38 11.63 16.58
CA PRO A 115 -4.08 10.63 17.60
C PRO A 115 -4.92 9.37 17.36
N PRO A 116 -4.40 8.15 17.58
CA PRO A 116 -5.21 6.93 17.51
C PRO A 116 -6.47 7.07 18.37
N GLN A 117 -7.64 6.79 17.78
CA GLN A 117 -8.92 6.79 18.47
C GLN A 117 -9.53 5.38 18.42
N PRO A 118 -10.19 4.93 19.50
CA PRO A 118 -10.97 3.70 19.45
C PRO A 118 -12.12 3.82 18.45
N LEU A 119 -12.49 2.72 17.83
CA LEU A 119 -13.70 2.65 17.02
C LEU A 119 -14.93 2.74 17.91
N SER A 120 -15.93 3.52 17.49
CA SER A 120 -17.27 3.39 18.07
C SER A 120 -17.88 2.01 17.74
N PRO A 121 -18.85 1.50 18.53
CA PRO A 121 -19.51 0.23 18.24
C PRO A 121 -20.10 0.18 16.81
N ALA A 122 -20.70 1.28 16.35
CA ALA A 122 -21.28 1.37 15.01
C ALA A 122 -20.20 1.29 13.91
N GLN A 123 -19.07 1.98 14.08
CA GLN A 123 -17.96 1.91 13.14
C GLN A 123 -17.35 0.50 13.12
N ARG A 124 -17.21 -0.14 14.30
CA ARG A 124 -16.63 -1.48 14.41
C ARG A 124 -17.41 -2.54 13.62
N LEU A 125 -18.75 -2.46 13.61
CA LEU A 125 -19.58 -3.37 12.81
C LEU A 125 -19.34 -3.23 11.30
N GLN A 126 -18.95 -2.04 10.83
CA GLN A 126 -18.73 -1.75 9.42
C GLN A 126 -17.26 -1.80 9.01
N ALA A 127 -16.36 -1.93 9.98
CA ALA A 127 -14.93 -1.87 9.76
C ALA A 127 -14.40 -3.16 9.14
N ILE A 128 -13.47 -3.00 8.20
CA ILE A 128 -12.75 -4.11 7.56
C ILE A 128 -11.54 -4.43 8.45
N PRO A 129 -11.41 -5.67 8.97
CA PRO A 129 -10.24 -6.06 9.75
C PRO A 129 -9.01 -6.10 8.85
N LEU A 130 -7.90 -5.59 9.38
CA LEU A 130 -6.61 -5.58 8.69
C LEU A 130 -5.61 -6.49 9.42
N GLU A 131 -5.11 -7.51 8.74
CA GLU A 131 -3.98 -8.31 9.22
C GLU A 131 -2.68 -7.53 8.99
N VAL A 132 -1.76 -7.62 9.95
CA VAL A 132 -0.40 -7.10 9.80
C VAL A 132 0.55 -8.24 9.46
N ARG A 133 1.17 -8.16 8.28
CA ARG A 133 2.21 -9.10 7.86
C ARG A 133 3.38 -8.30 7.29
N SER A 134 4.60 -8.56 7.77
CA SER A 134 5.80 -7.84 7.32
C SER A 134 5.68 -6.30 7.36
N GLY A 135 4.87 -5.77 8.29
CA GLY A 135 4.66 -4.33 8.50
C GLY A 135 3.55 -3.68 7.67
N VAL A 136 3.02 -4.35 6.64
CA VAL A 136 1.95 -3.83 5.77
C VAL A 136 0.55 -4.23 6.24
N ARG A 137 -0.52 -3.78 5.56
CA ARG A 137 -1.93 -4.05 5.93
C ARG A 137 -2.63 -4.91 4.89
N LEU A 138 -3.10 -6.08 5.31
CA LEU A 138 -3.78 -7.04 4.45
C LEU A 138 -5.27 -7.12 4.79
N ALA A 139 -6.10 -7.27 3.76
CA ALA A 139 -7.54 -7.45 3.90
C ALA A 139 -8.02 -8.66 3.08
N GLN A 140 -9.24 -9.13 3.39
CA GLN A 140 -9.92 -10.17 2.62
C GLN A 140 -10.81 -9.52 1.55
N LEU A 141 -10.58 -9.90 0.29
CA LEU A 141 -11.26 -9.36 -0.89
C LEU A 141 -12.09 -10.45 -1.58
N TRP A 142 -13.30 -10.11 -1.99
CA TRP A 142 -14.13 -10.96 -2.84
C TRP A 142 -14.15 -10.40 -4.25
N ILE A 143 -13.93 -11.27 -5.24
CA ILE A 143 -13.88 -10.92 -6.66
C ILE A 143 -14.83 -11.85 -7.41
N ASN A 144 -15.78 -11.29 -8.16
CA ASN A 144 -16.80 -12.04 -8.91
C ASN A 144 -17.50 -13.12 -8.08
N ALA A 145 -17.88 -12.78 -6.84
CA ALA A 145 -18.47 -13.67 -5.82
C ALA A 145 -17.58 -14.85 -5.38
N GLN A 146 -16.32 -14.88 -5.76
CA GLN A 146 -15.32 -15.84 -5.29
C GLN A 146 -14.37 -15.19 -4.28
N GLY A 147 -13.82 -16.01 -3.38
CA GLY A 147 -12.90 -15.57 -2.32
C GLY A 147 -13.18 -16.28 -0.99
N PRO A 148 -12.72 -15.71 0.12
CA PRO A 148 -11.92 -14.49 0.17
C PRO A 148 -10.50 -14.70 -0.39
N PHE A 149 -9.94 -13.63 -0.97
CA PHE A 149 -8.55 -13.52 -1.42
C PHE A 149 -7.81 -12.56 -0.50
N THR A 150 -6.59 -12.90 -0.09
CA THR A 150 -5.80 -12.03 0.79
C THR A 150 -5.07 -10.98 -0.06
N VAL A 151 -5.38 -9.70 0.13
CA VAL A 151 -4.76 -8.60 -0.64
C VAL A 151 -4.05 -7.62 0.26
N LEU A 152 -2.95 -7.05 -0.23
CA LEU A 152 -2.37 -5.84 0.33
C LEU A 152 -3.29 -4.66 0.00
N VAL A 153 -3.62 -3.81 0.98
CA VAL A 153 -4.32 -2.56 0.73
C VAL A 153 -3.28 -1.45 0.60
N ASP A 154 -3.17 -0.87 -0.59
CA ASP A 154 -2.01 -0.05 -0.97
C ASP A 154 -2.41 1.29 -1.60
N THR A 155 -2.14 2.38 -0.90
CA THR A 155 -2.37 3.74 -1.40
C THR A 155 -1.27 4.27 -2.32
N GLY A 156 -0.12 3.59 -2.39
CA GLY A 156 0.97 3.83 -3.34
C GLY A 156 0.77 3.12 -4.69
N ALA A 157 -0.16 2.17 -4.77
CA ALA A 157 -0.53 1.49 -6.00
C ALA A 157 -1.63 2.25 -6.76
N ASP A 158 -1.36 2.66 -8.01
CA ASP A 158 -2.35 3.34 -8.85
C ASP A 158 -3.55 2.45 -9.23
N GLY A 159 -3.32 1.14 -9.34
CA GLY A 159 -4.30 0.16 -9.80
C GLY A 159 -4.41 -1.07 -8.90
N THR A 160 -5.36 -1.93 -9.23
CA THR A 160 -5.56 -3.22 -8.55
C THR A 160 -4.80 -4.33 -9.28
N PHE A 161 -4.07 -5.16 -8.54
CA PHE A 161 -3.27 -6.25 -9.05
C PHE A 161 -3.75 -7.59 -8.49
N ILE A 162 -3.71 -8.65 -9.30
CA ILE A 162 -4.03 -10.02 -8.87
C ILE A 162 -2.97 -11.00 -9.37
N SER A 163 -2.79 -12.10 -8.66
CA SER A 163 -1.90 -13.17 -9.11
C SER A 163 -2.47 -13.95 -10.29
N GLY A 164 -1.61 -14.60 -11.08
CA GLY A 164 -2.04 -15.54 -12.11
C GLY A 164 -2.89 -16.69 -11.55
N ALA A 165 -2.66 -17.11 -10.30
CA ALA A 165 -3.46 -18.13 -9.63
C ALA A 165 -4.91 -17.68 -9.38
N VAL A 166 -5.10 -16.43 -8.93
CA VAL A 166 -6.44 -15.83 -8.80
C VAL A 166 -7.11 -15.73 -10.17
N ALA A 167 -6.40 -15.22 -11.18
CA ALA A 167 -6.93 -15.09 -12.53
C ALA A 167 -7.40 -16.43 -13.12
N LYS A 168 -6.64 -17.51 -12.88
CA LYS A 168 -7.00 -18.88 -13.26
C LYS A 168 -8.24 -19.37 -12.50
N LYS A 169 -8.29 -19.16 -11.18
CA LYS A 169 -9.44 -19.56 -10.33
C LYS A 169 -10.72 -18.84 -10.74
N LEU A 170 -10.61 -17.55 -11.08
CA LEU A 170 -11.71 -16.74 -11.56
C LEU A 170 -12.14 -17.06 -13.01
N GLY A 171 -11.39 -17.91 -13.72
CA GLY A 171 -11.67 -18.25 -15.11
C GLY A 171 -11.53 -17.04 -16.05
N LEU A 172 -10.70 -16.05 -15.71
CA LEU A 172 -10.44 -14.93 -16.60
C LEU A 172 -9.72 -15.48 -17.84
N GLY A 173 -10.35 -15.50 -19.03
CA GLY A 173 -9.78 -16.13 -20.23
C GLY A 173 -8.37 -15.64 -20.57
N GLY A 174 -7.53 -16.47 -21.19
CA GLY A 174 -6.17 -16.10 -21.61
C GLY A 174 -6.14 -15.22 -22.87
N PRO A 175 -4.95 -14.81 -23.33
CA PRO A 175 -4.78 -14.18 -24.64
C PRO A 175 -5.33 -15.10 -25.75
N SER A 176 -6.42 -14.71 -26.41
CA SER A 176 -6.92 -15.38 -27.60
C SER A 176 -6.19 -14.84 -28.84
N GLU A 177 -5.57 -15.71 -29.64
CA GLU A 177 -4.99 -15.37 -30.95
C GLU A 177 -6.06 -14.98 -32.00
N LEU A 178 -7.35 -15.13 -31.68
CA LEU A 178 -8.48 -14.89 -32.58
C LEU A 178 -9.35 -13.67 -32.16
N GLY A 179 -8.78 -12.73 -31.38
CA GLY A 179 -9.41 -11.43 -31.12
C GLY A 179 -10.46 -11.41 -29.99
N GLY A 180 -10.55 -12.47 -29.18
CA GLY A 180 -11.48 -12.56 -28.03
C GLY A 180 -10.80 -12.51 -26.65
N ALA A 181 -9.59 -11.95 -26.55
CA ALA A 181 -8.81 -11.97 -25.32
C ALA A 181 -9.38 -10.99 -24.28
N ASN A 182 -9.76 -11.48 -23.10
CA ASN A 182 -10.09 -10.64 -21.93
C ASN A 182 -8.82 -10.18 -21.16
N ARG A 183 -7.64 -10.41 -21.76
CA ARG A 183 -6.32 -10.09 -21.23
C ARG A 183 -5.44 -9.46 -22.29
N LYS A 184 -4.80 -8.35 -21.95
CA LYS A 184 -3.88 -7.63 -22.85
C LYS A 184 -2.49 -7.55 -22.21
N PRO A 185 -1.42 -8.02 -22.89
CA PRO A 185 -0.06 -7.83 -22.40
C PRO A 185 0.27 -6.35 -22.23
N ILE A 186 0.87 -6.00 -21.09
CA ILE A 186 1.33 -4.66 -20.75
C ILE A 186 2.68 -4.73 -20.04
N GLN A 187 3.34 -3.58 -19.91
CA GLN A 187 4.43 -3.40 -18.95
C GLN A 187 3.96 -2.44 -17.86
N MET A 188 4.22 -2.81 -16.61
CA MET A 188 3.97 -1.96 -15.46
C MET A 188 5.29 -1.47 -14.87
N LEU A 189 5.28 -0.25 -14.35
CA LEU A 189 6.44 0.39 -13.74
C LEU A 189 6.34 0.25 -12.21
N GLY A 190 7.30 -0.45 -11.62
CA GLY A 190 7.52 -0.48 -10.18
C GLY A 190 8.72 0.36 -9.76
N PHE A 191 8.98 0.40 -8.45
CA PHE A 191 10.16 1.06 -7.88
C PHE A 191 11.46 0.47 -8.40
N CYS A 192 11.46 -0.79 -8.81
CA CYS A 192 12.58 -1.48 -9.42
C CYS A 192 12.44 -1.62 -10.94
N GLY A 193 11.84 -0.62 -11.57
CA GLY A 193 11.68 -0.56 -13.02
C GLY A 193 10.54 -1.41 -13.54
N LEU A 194 10.63 -1.76 -14.81
CA LEU A 194 9.54 -2.41 -15.54
C LEU A 194 9.41 -3.91 -15.20
N GLU A 195 8.17 -4.39 -15.21
CA GLU A 195 7.82 -5.81 -15.23
C GLU A 195 6.66 -6.09 -16.20
N ASP A 196 6.71 -7.24 -16.88
CA ASP A 196 5.62 -7.69 -17.76
C ASP A 196 4.41 -8.12 -16.92
N ALA A 197 3.22 -7.80 -17.42
CA ALA A 197 1.95 -8.12 -16.79
C ALA A 197 0.82 -8.23 -17.83
N GLU A 198 -0.38 -8.59 -17.41
CA GLU A 198 -1.56 -8.62 -18.28
C GLU A 198 -2.68 -7.75 -17.71
N GLN A 199 -3.19 -6.80 -18.46
CA GLN A 199 -4.40 -6.06 -18.10
C GLN A 199 -5.63 -6.95 -18.24
N THR A 200 -6.58 -6.86 -17.32
CA THR A 200 -7.88 -7.55 -17.35
C THR A 200 -8.96 -6.70 -16.66
N HIS A 201 -10.19 -7.21 -16.61
CA HIS A 201 -11.32 -6.56 -15.96
C HIS A 201 -11.99 -7.50 -14.93
N LEU A 202 -12.40 -6.92 -13.80
CA LEU A 202 -13.12 -7.59 -12.73
C LEU A 202 -14.56 -7.05 -12.67
N ASN A 203 -15.54 -7.95 -12.78
CA ASN A 203 -16.96 -7.54 -12.84
C ASN A 203 -17.46 -7.01 -11.51
N HIS A 204 -17.05 -7.62 -10.39
CA HIS A 204 -17.42 -7.21 -9.05
C HIS A 204 -16.25 -7.40 -8.10
N VAL A 205 -15.90 -6.35 -7.36
CA VAL A 205 -14.88 -6.37 -6.31
C VAL A 205 -15.48 -5.83 -5.02
N SER A 206 -15.24 -6.51 -3.90
CA SER A 206 -15.75 -6.03 -2.61
C SER A 206 -14.89 -6.38 -1.41
N LEU A 207 -14.78 -5.41 -0.51
CA LEU A 207 -14.37 -5.61 0.87
C LEU A 207 -15.63 -5.76 1.73
N GLN A 208 -15.58 -6.65 2.72
CA GLN A 208 -16.72 -6.94 3.59
C GLN A 208 -16.24 -6.97 5.04
N SER A 209 -17.03 -6.39 5.94
CA SER A 209 -16.84 -6.62 7.38
C SER A 209 -17.47 -7.97 7.75
N PRO A 210 -16.75 -8.86 8.45
CA PRO A 210 -17.33 -10.12 8.93
C PRO A 210 -18.28 -9.92 10.12
N LEU A 211 -18.33 -8.71 10.70
CA LEU A 211 -19.07 -8.42 11.93
C LEU A 211 -20.52 -7.97 11.70
N GLN A 212 -20.93 -7.80 10.44
CA GLN A 212 -22.28 -7.36 10.08
C GLN A 212 -22.89 -8.26 9.01
N ASN A 213 -24.18 -8.58 9.17
CA ASN A 213 -24.96 -9.35 8.21
C ASN A 213 -26.30 -8.63 7.93
N PRO A 214 -26.61 -8.20 6.69
CA PRO A 214 -25.75 -8.31 5.50
C PRO A 214 -24.48 -7.44 5.63
N PRO A 215 -23.35 -7.85 5.02
CA PRO A 215 -22.11 -7.10 5.13
C PRO A 215 -22.25 -5.71 4.49
N PRO A 216 -21.51 -4.71 4.98
CA PRO A 216 -21.47 -3.39 4.37
C PRO A 216 -21.03 -3.50 2.91
N ASN A 217 -21.67 -2.71 2.04
CA ASN A 217 -21.54 -2.85 0.59
C ASN A 217 -20.39 -2.00 0.03
N TYR A 218 -19.14 -2.19 0.50
CA TYR A 218 -17.97 -1.60 -0.16
C TYR A 218 -17.68 -2.38 -1.43
N ARG A 219 -18.31 -1.96 -2.53
CA ARG A 219 -18.35 -2.66 -3.79
C ARG A 219 -18.05 -1.71 -4.93
N GLN A 220 -17.28 -2.21 -5.88
CA GLN A 220 -17.16 -1.63 -7.20
C GLN A 220 -17.49 -2.68 -8.25
N THR A 221 -18.03 -2.21 -9.36
CA THR A 221 -18.29 -3.00 -10.54
C THR A 221 -17.41 -2.54 -11.69
N SER A 222 -17.02 -3.45 -12.56
CA SER A 222 -16.18 -3.14 -13.74
C SER A 222 -14.87 -2.45 -13.39
N LEU A 223 -14.07 -3.10 -12.53
CA LEU A 223 -12.77 -2.60 -12.09
C LEU A 223 -11.66 -3.11 -13.00
N ASP A 224 -10.82 -2.22 -13.52
CA ASP A 224 -9.59 -2.59 -14.21
C ASP A 224 -8.61 -3.25 -13.24
N ALA A 225 -7.99 -4.35 -13.67
CA ALA A 225 -6.99 -5.05 -12.89
C ALA A 225 -5.79 -5.46 -13.74
N VAL A 226 -4.68 -5.74 -13.06
CA VAL A 226 -3.45 -6.23 -13.69
C VAL A 226 -3.09 -7.57 -13.09
N ILE A 227 -2.86 -8.56 -13.94
CA ILE A 227 -2.36 -9.88 -13.57
C ILE A 227 -0.85 -9.82 -13.60
N THR A 228 -0.19 -10.11 -12.49
CA THR A 228 1.26 -10.07 -12.36
C THR A 228 1.78 -11.26 -11.54
N ASP A 229 2.99 -11.69 -11.86
CA ASP A 229 3.79 -12.61 -11.04
C ASP A 229 4.87 -11.84 -10.27
N SER A 230 4.51 -10.67 -9.73
CA SER A 230 5.42 -9.84 -8.96
C SER A 230 6.01 -10.59 -7.76
N SER A 231 7.27 -10.31 -7.44
CA SER A 231 7.97 -10.90 -6.30
C SER A 231 7.32 -10.53 -4.96
N ILE A 232 6.64 -9.37 -4.89
CA ILE A 232 5.88 -8.92 -3.73
C ILE A 232 4.78 -9.92 -3.37
N LEU A 233 3.99 -10.38 -4.35
CA LEU A 233 2.87 -11.30 -4.11
C LEU A 233 3.37 -12.62 -3.52
N ARG A 234 4.45 -13.18 -4.08
CA ARG A 234 5.06 -14.42 -3.58
C ARG A 234 5.65 -14.26 -2.18
N THR A 235 6.38 -13.15 -1.95
CA THR A 235 7.10 -12.95 -0.69
C THR A 235 6.17 -12.71 0.49
N LEU A 236 5.09 -11.94 0.25
CA LEU A 236 4.07 -11.73 1.28
C LEU A 236 3.08 -12.89 1.39
N GLY A 237 3.06 -13.82 0.40
CA GLY A 237 2.10 -14.91 0.34
C GLY A 237 0.67 -14.37 0.22
N ILE A 238 0.46 -13.45 -0.71
CA ILE A 238 -0.83 -12.76 -0.93
C ILE A 238 -1.30 -12.97 -2.38
N ASP A 239 -2.59 -12.76 -2.57
CA ASP A 239 -3.32 -13.01 -3.81
C ASP A 239 -3.35 -11.79 -4.74
N GLY A 240 -3.07 -10.60 -4.22
CA GLY A 240 -3.12 -9.34 -4.98
C GLY A 240 -2.83 -8.09 -4.17
N VAL A 241 -2.97 -6.94 -4.83
CA VAL A 241 -2.86 -5.60 -4.25
C VAL A 241 -4.13 -4.83 -4.63
N LEU A 242 -4.79 -4.21 -3.66
CA LEU A 242 -5.95 -3.34 -3.87
C LEU A 242 -5.50 -1.89 -3.85
N GLY A 243 -5.52 -1.24 -5.02
CA GLY A 243 -4.98 0.10 -5.21
C GLY A 243 -6.03 1.20 -5.32
N GLN A 244 -5.54 2.37 -5.77
CA GLN A 244 -6.28 3.62 -5.76
C GLN A 244 -7.50 3.64 -6.68
N ASN A 245 -7.54 2.83 -7.75
CA ASN A 245 -8.73 2.69 -8.58
C ASN A 245 -9.96 2.15 -7.82
N PHE A 246 -9.74 1.45 -6.69
CA PHE A 246 -10.78 1.12 -5.73
C PHE A 246 -10.89 2.11 -4.57
N LEU A 247 -9.75 2.43 -3.94
CA LEU A 247 -9.73 3.19 -2.70
C LEU A 247 -10.23 4.64 -2.87
N ASN A 248 -10.07 5.24 -4.05
CA ASN A 248 -10.48 6.63 -4.30
C ASN A 248 -12.01 6.85 -4.32
N GLN A 249 -12.82 5.78 -4.32
CA GLN A 249 -14.27 5.92 -4.19
C GLN A 249 -14.73 6.21 -2.76
N TYR A 250 -13.85 5.97 -1.80
CA TYR A 250 -14.17 6.01 -0.38
C TYR A 250 -13.31 7.04 0.34
N ARG A 251 -13.92 7.72 1.31
CA ARG A 251 -13.17 8.34 2.39
C ARG A 251 -12.71 7.21 3.29
N GLN A 252 -11.42 7.18 3.56
CA GLN A 252 -10.76 6.08 4.25
C GLN A 252 -10.36 6.57 5.65
N THR A 253 -10.75 5.83 6.68
CA THR A 253 -10.25 6.04 8.05
C THR A 253 -9.52 4.79 8.50
N TRP A 254 -8.20 4.90 8.62
CA TRP A 254 -7.31 3.85 9.05
C TRP A 254 -7.10 3.96 10.56
N HIS A 255 -7.64 3.00 11.30
CA HIS A 255 -7.36 2.83 12.71
C HIS A 255 -6.20 1.84 12.82
N LEU A 256 -5.01 2.37 13.08
CA LEU A 256 -3.77 1.61 13.07
C LEU A 256 -3.20 1.49 14.47
N SER A 257 -2.57 0.35 14.75
CA SER A 257 -1.77 0.16 15.96
C SER A 257 -0.34 -0.20 15.59
N LYS A 258 0.59 0.26 16.44
CA LYS A 258 2.03 -0.05 16.38
C LYS A 258 2.38 -1.39 17.04
N ASP A 259 1.44 -2.01 17.76
CA ASP A 259 1.75 -3.11 18.67
C ASP A 259 2.51 -4.25 17.99
N LYS A 260 3.54 -4.74 18.69
CA LYS A 260 4.31 -5.92 18.30
C LYS A 260 3.34 -7.09 18.10
N ILE A 261 3.56 -7.84 17.02
CA ILE A 261 2.93 -9.12 16.73
C ILE A 261 3.07 -10.02 17.97
N SER A 262 2.08 -10.03 18.86
CA SER A 262 1.94 -11.07 19.88
C SER A 262 1.18 -12.21 19.22
N LYS A 263 1.52 -13.46 19.53
CA LYS A 263 0.91 -14.63 18.89
C LYS A 263 -0.57 -14.87 19.27
N ASP A 264 -1.12 -14.10 20.21
CA ASP A 264 -2.42 -14.39 20.84
C ASP A 264 -3.54 -13.35 20.64
N GLU A 265 -3.30 -12.16 20.05
CA GLU A 265 -4.35 -11.11 19.96
C GLU A 265 -4.29 -10.26 18.67
N THR A 266 -4.07 -10.88 17.50
CA THR A 266 -3.75 -10.15 16.27
C THR A 266 -4.94 -9.65 15.44
N GLN A 267 -6.19 -9.98 15.79
CA GLN A 267 -7.35 -9.55 14.99
C GLN A 267 -7.98 -8.21 15.43
N ASP A 268 -7.58 -7.63 16.56
CA ASP A 268 -8.44 -6.64 17.23
C ASP A 268 -7.98 -5.17 17.15
N LYS A 269 -6.87 -4.86 16.47
CA LYS A 269 -6.25 -3.52 16.59
C LYS A 269 -6.07 -2.72 15.30
N ASN A 270 -6.21 -3.33 14.13
CA ASN A 270 -6.06 -2.63 12.86
C ASN A 270 -7.32 -2.76 12.02
N TRP A 271 -7.90 -1.63 11.64
CA TRP A 271 -9.20 -1.57 10.99
C TRP A 271 -9.22 -0.48 9.92
N LEU A 272 -9.89 -0.77 8.82
CA LEU A 272 -10.21 0.20 7.77
C LEU A 272 -11.70 0.47 7.78
N VAL A 273 -12.08 1.72 8.00
CA VAL A 273 -13.47 2.19 7.82
C VAL A 273 -13.52 2.93 6.49
N LEU A 274 -14.50 2.59 5.67
CA LEU A 274 -14.75 3.23 4.38
C LEU A 274 -16.10 3.94 4.42
N GLU A 275 -16.14 5.16 3.92
CA GLU A 275 -17.38 5.94 3.76
C GLU A 275 -17.50 6.33 2.29
N LEU A 276 -18.66 6.10 1.68
CA LEU A 276 -18.86 6.48 0.28
C LEU A 276 -18.71 8.00 0.12
N THR A 277 -17.93 8.40 -0.89
CA THR A 277 -17.73 9.83 -1.15
C THR A 277 -18.87 10.42 -2.00
N GLN A 278 -19.69 9.60 -2.66
CA GLN A 278 -20.94 10.01 -3.33
C GLN A 278 -22.08 9.00 -3.06
N PRO A 279 -23.35 9.44 -3.00
CA PRO A 279 -24.47 8.51 -3.09
C PRO A 279 -24.48 7.84 -4.47
N ARG A 280 -24.72 6.53 -4.49
CA ARG A 280 -24.83 5.72 -5.73
C ARG A 280 -26.03 6.09 -6.57
#